data_AF-A0A3M1H3P4-F1
#
_entry.id   AF-A0A3M1H3P4-F1
#
_cell.length_a   1.000
_cell.length_b   1.000
_cell.length_c   1.000
_cell.angle_alpha   90.00
_cell.angle_beta   90.00
_cell.angle_gamma   90.00
#
_symmetry.space_group_name_H-M   'P 1'
#
loop_
_entity.id
_entity.type
_entity.pdbx_description
1 polymer ?
#
loop_
_entity_poly.entity_id
_entity_poly.type
_entity_poly.pdbx_seq_one_letter_code
_entity_poly.pdbx_strand_id
1 'polypeptide(L)'
;MPDLSALAARLKSPLALLVSLTLLRGLLYLSLFPPFFGPDEAAHFEAIRLIGQERKWPTQEVYQTTPMHPQMDTVFEQFRLWQLVGLYSPTRNLGVRDNLFIHYYPPQIAGNEVSADAYLMLYHLGVAPVAALLAPLPLTAQVYLLRLVSVLLAAGVVAAAWRTFRMVFPDRPVIALSACAFILFWPMHTHVTASINSDTLAEMVASLFML
;
A
#
# COMPACT_ATOMS: atom_id res chain seq x y z
N MET A 1 7.79 -4.00 34.38
CA MET A 1 8.64 -4.29 33.21
C MET A 1 7.92 -5.34 32.38
N PRO A 2 7.82 -5.21 31.06
CA PRO A 2 7.21 -6.26 30.23
C PRO A 2 8.02 -7.56 30.35
N ASP A 3 7.33 -8.70 30.42
CA ASP A 3 7.96 -10.03 30.50
C ASP A 3 8.64 -10.38 29.16
N LEU A 4 9.94 -10.09 29.09
CA LEU A 4 10.77 -10.35 27.92
C LEU A 4 10.97 -11.85 27.65
N SER A 5 10.72 -12.72 28.65
CA SER A 5 10.89 -14.17 28.50
C SER A 5 9.79 -14.79 27.64
N ALA A 6 8.54 -14.33 27.79
CA ALA A 6 7.42 -14.73 26.94
C ALA A 6 7.58 -14.25 25.49
N LEU A 7 8.11 -13.04 25.29
CA LEU A 7 8.44 -12.51 23.97
C LEU A 7 9.52 -13.36 23.29
N ALA A 8 10.60 -13.69 24.03
CA ALA A 8 11.67 -14.54 23.54
C ALA A 8 11.19 -15.97 23.19
N ALA A 9 10.28 -16.55 23.99
CA ALA A 9 9.69 -17.85 23.70
C ALA A 9 8.81 -17.84 22.44
N ARG A 10 8.02 -16.77 22.22
CA ARG A 10 7.21 -16.60 21.00
C ARG A 10 8.08 -16.44 19.75
N LEU A 11 9.21 -15.73 19.84
CA LEU A 11 10.18 -15.60 18.76
C LEU A 11 10.87 -16.92 18.37
N LYS A 12 10.78 -17.99 19.18
CA LYS A 12 11.27 -19.33 18.82
C LYS A 12 10.43 -20.02 17.74
N SER A 13 9.19 -19.55 17.49
CA SER A 13 8.38 -20.07 16.40
C SER A 13 8.88 -19.49 15.06
N PRO A 14 9.21 -20.31 14.05
CA PRO A 14 9.62 -19.82 12.73
C PRO A 14 8.58 -18.88 12.10
N LEU A 15 7.29 -19.17 12.30
CA LEU A 15 6.20 -18.31 11.84
C LEU A 15 6.23 -16.95 12.55
N ALA A 16 6.42 -16.92 13.86
CA ALA A 16 6.48 -15.67 14.60
C ALA A 16 7.69 -14.82 14.19
N LEU A 17 8.84 -15.47 13.94
CA LEU A 17 10.03 -14.80 13.40
C LEU A 17 9.74 -14.20 12.02
N LEU A 18 9.17 -14.97 11.09
CA LEU A 18 8.83 -14.51 9.75
C LEU A 18 7.87 -13.31 9.79
N VAL A 19 6.78 -13.42 10.54
CA VAL A 19 5.81 -12.33 10.72
C VAL A 19 6.46 -11.09 11.32
N SER A 20 7.29 -11.25 12.36
CA SER A 20 7.97 -10.12 13.00
C SER A 20 8.94 -9.43 12.05
N LEU A 21 9.68 -10.20 11.24
CA LEU A 21 10.57 -9.67 10.22
C LEU A 21 9.80 -8.95 9.12
N THR A 22 8.64 -9.48 8.68
CA THR A 22 7.78 -8.80 7.69
C THR A 22 7.30 -7.47 8.22
N LEU A 23 6.82 -7.42 9.46
CA LEU A 23 6.36 -6.17 10.10
C LEU A 23 7.50 -5.17 10.24
N LEU A 24 8.67 -5.60 10.74
CA LEU A 24 9.83 -4.73 10.88
C LEU A 24 10.27 -4.15 9.53
N ARG A 25 10.33 -4.99 8.50
CA ARG A 25 10.75 -4.58 7.17
C ARG A 25 9.70 -3.68 6.50
N GLY A 26 8.42 -3.98 6.68
CA GLY A 26 7.31 -3.13 6.22
C GLY A 26 7.33 -1.76 6.89
N LEU A 27 7.56 -1.69 8.21
CA LEU A 27 7.73 -0.43 8.95
C LEU A 27 8.94 0.37 8.46
N LEU A 28 10.03 -0.31 8.13
CA LEU A 28 11.21 0.32 7.53
C LEU A 28 10.88 0.88 6.15
N TYR A 29 10.26 0.10 5.26
CA TYR A 29 9.96 0.54 3.90
C TYR A 29 8.92 1.65 3.86
N LEU A 30 7.85 1.52 4.65
CA LEU A 30 6.81 2.55 4.69
C LEU A 30 7.35 3.89 5.19
N SER A 31 8.43 3.91 5.99
CA SER A 31 9.05 5.13 6.51
C SER A 31 10.21 5.66 5.65
N LEU A 32 10.92 4.78 4.93
CA LEU A 32 11.99 5.17 4.02
C LEU A 32 11.46 5.84 2.75
N PHE A 33 10.36 5.32 2.20
CA PHE A 33 9.80 5.86 0.96
C PHE A 33 8.83 7.01 1.26
N PRO A 34 8.98 8.17 0.59
CA PRO A 34 8.05 9.29 0.78
C PRO A 34 6.59 8.88 0.49
N PRO A 35 5.60 9.54 1.10
CA PRO A 35 4.18 9.36 0.77
C PRO A 35 3.94 9.51 -0.74
N PHE A 36 3.13 8.64 -1.34
CA PHE A 36 2.80 8.64 -2.79
C PHE A 36 3.96 8.28 -3.73
N PHE A 37 5.03 7.71 -3.21
CA PHE A 37 6.12 7.18 -4.03
C PHE A 37 5.83 5.78 -4.58
N GLY A 38 4.91 5.02 -3.95
CA GLY A 38 4.53 3.70 -4.44
C GLY A 38 3.82 3.78 -5.80
N PRO A 39 3.89 2.71 -6.62
CA PRO A 39 3.16 2.66 -7.89
C PRO A 39 1.67 2.94 -7.68
N ASP A 40 1.15 3.94 -8.38
CA ASP A 40 -0.26 4.33 -8.37
C ASP A 40 -0.83 4.64 -6.96
N GLU A 41 0.04 4.84 -5.96
CA GLU A 41 -0.36 4.96 -4.56
C GLU A 41 -1.29 6.15 -4.30
N ALA A 42 -1.06 7.24 -5.05
CA ALA A 42 -1.81 8.48 -4.94
C ALA A 42 -3.32 8.28 -5.15
N ALA A 43 -3.77 7.47 -6.10
CA ALA A 43 -5.23 7.27 -6.23
C ALA A 43 -5.78 5.93 -5.83
N HIS A 44 -4.96 4.98 -5.37
CA HIS A 44 -5.46 4.10 -4.32
C HIS A 44 -5.92 4.92 -3.12
N PHE A 45 -5.13 5.91 -2.67
CA PHE A 45 -5.52 6.80 -1.59
C PHE A 45 -6.77 7.63 -1.93
N GLU A 46 -6.84 8.27 -3.10
CA GLU A 46 -8.02 9.06 -3.49
C GLU A 46 -9.28 8.23 -3.66
N ALA A 47 -9.20 7.01 -4.22
CA ALA A 47 -10.34 6.10 -4.25
C ALA A 47 -10.87 5.81 -2.84
N ILE A 48 -9.96 5.49 -1.92
CA ILE A 48 -10.26 5.25 -0.51
C ILE A 48 -10.86 6.50 0.15
N ARG A 49 -10.33 7.69 -0.16
CA ARG A 49 -10.80 8.98 0.35
C ARG A 49 -12.21 9.30 -0.13
N LEU A 50 -12.48 9.12 -1.41
CA LEU A 50 -13.80 9.38 -2.01
C LEU A 50 -14.87 8.54 -1.31
N ILE A 51 -14.59 7.24 -1.08
CA ILE A 51 -15.54 6.34 -0.42
C ILE A 51 -15.66 6.62 1.07
N GLY A 52 -14.52 6.77 1.76
CA GLY A 52 -14.45 6.85 3.22
C GLY A 52 -14.81 8.22 3.79
N GLN A 53 -14.32 9.28 3.14
CA GLN A 53 -14.36 10.65 3.66
C GLN A 53 -15.42 11.49 2.94
N GLU A 54 -15.47 11.42 1.61
CA GLU A 54 -16.41 12.22 0.79
C GLU A 54 -17.76 11.53 0.56
N ARG A 55 -17.86 10.23 0.87
CA ARG A 55 -19.04 9.39 0.60
C ARG A 55 -19.47 9.40 -0.87
N LYS A 56 -18.51 9.51 -1.79
CA LYS A 56 -18.69 9.48 -3.23
C LYS A 56 -18.15 8.16 -3.80
N TRP A 57 -18.83 7.67 -4.84
CA TRP A 57 -18.33 6.52 -5.59
C TRP A 57 -17.26 6.98 -6.59
N PRO A 58 -16.10 6.31 -6.70
CA PRO A 58 -14.99 6.76 -7.52
C PRO A 58 -15.19 6.42 -9.01
N THR A 59 -16.22 7.00 -9.64
CA THR A 59 -16.42 6.95 -11.09
C THR A 59 -15.46 7.92 -11.79
N GLN A 60 -15.31 7.75 -13.10
CA GLN A 60 -14.48 8.64 -13.93
C GLN A 60 -14.97 10.09 -13.84
N GLU A 61 -16.29 10.29 -13.88
CA GLU A 61 -16.92 11.61 -13.71
C GLU A 61 -16.59 12.21 -12.34
N VAL A 62 -16.64 11.42 -11.27
CA VAL A 62 -16.32 11.91 -9.92
C VAL A 62 -14.86 12.33 -9.81
N TYR A 63 -13.93 11.58 -10.41
CA TYR A 63 -12.52 11.99 -10.46
C TYR A 63 -12.30 13.29 -11.24
N GLN A 64 -13.06 13.53 -12.31
CA GLN A 64 -12.94 14.74 -13.12
C GLN A 64 -13.57 15.98 -12.44
N THR A 65 -14.60 15.77 -11.63
CA THR A 65 -15.39 16.85 -11.02
C THR A 65 -15.03 17.12 -9.55
N THR A 66 -14.37 16.18 -8.88
CA THR A 66 -13.95 16.31 -7.48
C THR A 66 -12.46 16.62 -7.41
N PRO A 67 -12.06 17.75 -6.81
CA PRO A 67 -10.66 18.04 -6.59
C PRO A 67 -9.98 16.95 -5.74
N MET A 68 -8.72 16.68 -6.05
CA MET A 68 -7.84 15.86 -5.22
C MET A 68 -7.72 16.44 -3.81
N HIS A 69 -7.24 15.65 -2.86
CA HIS A 69 -7.04 16.12 -1.50
C HIS A 69 -6.21 17.43 -1.50
N PRO A 70 -6.68 18.54 -0.89
CA PRO A 70 -6.06 19.86 -1.05
C PRO A 70 -4.58 19.96 -0.62
N GLN A 71 -4.17 19.07 0.30
CA GLN A 71 -2.78 19.02 0.80
C GLN A 71 -1.85 18.15 -0.05
N MET A 72 -2.34 17.46 -1.07
CA MET A 72 -1.52 16.51 -1.84
C MET A 72 -0.37 17.21 -2.57
N ASP A 73 -0.65 18.36 -3.21
CA ASP A 73 0.35 19.22 -3.86
C ASP A 73 1.45 19.66 -2.87
N THR A 74 1.05 19.98 -1.63
CA THR A 74 2.00 20.35 -0.58
C THR A 74 2.90 19.18 -0.21
N VAL A 75 2.37 17.96 -0.13
CA VAL A 75 3.15 16.75 0.14
C VAL A 75 4.09 16.46 -1.04
N PHE A 76 3.61 16.53 -2.28
CA PHE A 76 4.44 16.38 -3.48
C PHE A 76 5.61 17.38 -3.48
N GLU A 77 5.34 18.64 -3.11
CA GLU A 77 6.32 19.71 -2.96
C GLU A 77 7.32 19.48 -1.83
N GLN A 78 6.83 19.10 -0.66
CA GLN A 78 7.67 18.84 0.51
C GLN A 78 8.69 17.73 0.27
N PHE A 79 8.27 16.64 -0.38
CA PHE A 79 9.13 15.47 -0.63
C PHE A 79 9.86 15.53 -1.98
N ARG A 80 9.70 16.62 -2.74
CA ARG A 80 10.30 16.82 -4.08
C ARG A 80 10.07 15.63 -4.99
N LEU A 81 8.86 15.07 -4.97
CA LEU A 81 8.58 13.79 -5.64
C LEU A 81 8.92 13.81 -7.14
N TRP A 82 8.75 14.96 -7.81
CA TRP A 82 9.16 15.13 -9.21
C TRP A 82 10.65 14.84 -9.46
N GLN A 83 11.55 15.12 -8.52
CA GLN A 83 12.99 14.83 -8.70
C GLN A 83 13.28 13.33 -8.68
N LEU A 84 12.52 12.58 -7.88
CA LEU A 84 12.73 11.15 -7.68
C LEU A 84 12.13 10.31 -8.82
N VAL A 85 11.04 10.79 -9.39
CA VAL A 85 10.34 10.14 -10.53
C VAL A 85 10.78 10.67 -11.89
N GLY A 86 11.74 11.60 -11.93
CA GLY A 86 12.28 12.17 -13.18
C GLY A 86 11.33 13.12 -13.92
N LEU A 87 10.38 13.74 -13.23
CA LEU A 87 9.41 14.70 -13.77
C LEU A 87 9.81 16.16 -13.42
N TYR A 88 9.24 17.14 -14.11
CA TYR A 88 9.54 18.56 -13.86
C TYR A 88 8.84 19.09 -12.60
N SER A 89 9.44 20.07 -11.94
CA SER A 89 8.86 20.75 -10.78
C SER A 89 7.66 21.62 -11.17
N PRO A 90 6.48 21.49 -10.52
CA PRO A 90 5.28 22.29 -10.79
C PRO A 90 5.54 23.79 -10.66
N THR A 91 6.36 24.19 -9.69
CA THR A 91 6.65 25.60 -9.36
C THR A 91 7.59 26.30 -10.33
N ARG A 92 8.22 25.59 -11.29
CA ARG A 92 9.18 26.18 -12.23
C ARG A 92 8.66 26.44 -13.65
N ASN A 93 7.44 26.02 -13.98
CA ASN A 93 6.82 26.33 -15.26
C ASN A 93 5.85 27.52 -15.14
N LEU A 94 6.36 28.69 -15.50
CA LEU A 94 5.62 29.94 -15.72
C LEU A 94 4.44 29.72 -16.69
N GLY A 95 3.25 29.44 -16.15
CA GLY A 95 1.99 29.48 -16.90
C GLY A 95 1.47 28.15 -17.46
N VAL A 96 2.13 27.02 -17.22
CA VAL A 96 1.56 25.69 -17.54
C VAL A 96 1.17 25.01 -16.23
N ARG A 97 -0.04 25.28 -15.78
CA ARG A 97 -0.69 24.56 -14.67
C ARG A 97 -1.08 23.12 -15.04
N ASP A 98 -0.76 22.69 -16.26
CA ASP A 98 -1.52 21.61 -16.89
C ASP A 98 -0.90 20.22 -16.83
N ASN A 99 0.35 19.98 -16.37
CA ASN A 99 0.97 18.70 -16.73
C ASN A 99 1.99 18.06 -15.76
N LEU A 100 1.94 18.32 -14.44
CA LEU A 100 2.98 17.77 -13.56
C LEU A 100 2.39 17.01 -12.37
N PHE A 101 2.49 15.68 -12.46
CA PHE A 101 2.20 14.65 -11.45
C PHE A 101 0.72 14.31 -11.17
N ILE A 102 -0.18 15.29 -11.14
CA ILE A 102 -1.57 15.08 -10.71
C ILE A 102 -2.46 14.44 -11.81
N HIS A 103 -1.95 14.35 -13.05
CA HIS A 103 -2.69 13.78 -14.18
C HIS A 103 -2.57 12.25 -14.34
N TYR A 104 -2.17 11.55 -13.28
CA TYR A 104 -2.05 10.09 -13.28
C TYR A 104 -3.34 9.34 -12.95
N TYR A 105 -4.51 10.00 -12.88
CA TYR A 105 -5.77 9.31 -12.59
C TYR A 105 -7.02 9.85 -13.29
N PRO A 106 -7.77 9.01 -14.04
CA PRO A 106 -7.35 7.82 -14.79
C PRO A 106 -6.55 8.23 -16.04
N PRO A 107 -5.76 7.33 -16.65
CA PRO A 107 -5.06 7.64 -17.89
C PRO A 107 -6.07 8.12 -18.93
N GLN A 108 -5.90 9.34 -19.41
CA GLN A 108 -6.46 9.77 -20.69
C GLN A 108 -5.66 9.18 -21.86
N ILE A 109 -4.74 8.26 -21.57
CA ILE A 109 -3.89 7.64 -22.57
C ILE A 109 -4.73 6.66 -23.37
N ALA A 110 -5.09 7.13 -24.57
CA ALA A 110 -5.53 6.36 -25.72
C ALA A 110 -6.98 5.83 -25.67
N GLY A 111 -7.94 6.74 -25.76
CA GLY A 111 -9.09 6.58 -26.65
C GLY A 111 -10.06 5.41 -26.39
N ASN A 112 -9.92 4.65 -25.30
CA ASN A 112 -10.85 3.62 -24.88
C ASN A 112 -10.99 3.67 -23.35
N GLU A 113 -12.24 3.61 -22.93
CA GLU A 113 -12.76 3.70 -21.57
C GLU A 113 -12.09 2.69 -20.62
N VAL A 114 -10.94 3.02 -20.02
CA VAL A 114 -10.54 2.36 -18.77
C VAL A 114 -11.42 2.98 -17.69
N SER A 115 -12.58 2.36 -17.49
CA SER A 115 -13.55 2.77 -16.49
C SER A 115 -12.84 2.89 -15.14
N ALA A 116 -13.03 4.02 -14.46
CA ALA A 116 -12.59 4.16 -13.07
C ALA A 116 -13.18 3.04 -12.17
N ASP A 117 -14.28 2.42 -12.62
CA ASP A 117 -14.86 1.21 -12.03
C ASP A 117 -13.91 -0.01 -12.06
N ALA A 118 -13.04 -0.13 -13.06
CA ALA A 118 -12.03 -1.20 -13.14
C ALA A 118 -10.93 -1.05 -12.09
N TYR A 119 -10.68 0.16 -11.61
CA TYR A 119 -9.71 0.42 -10.52
C TYR A 119 -10.30 0.11 -9.13
N LEU A 120 -11.62 -0.07 -9.01
CA LEU A 120 -12.24 -0.31 -7.72
C LEU A 120 -12.19 -1.78 -7.32
N MET A 121 -11.13 -2.13 -6.60
CA MET A 121 -10.97 -3.44 -5.97
C MET A 121 -11.55 -3.47 -4.54
N LEU A 122 -11.86 -4.67 -4.04
CA LEU A 122 -12.30 -4.92 -2.64
C LEU A 122 -11.42 -4.24 -1.58
N TYR A 123 -10.15 -4.01 -1.91
CA TYR A 123 -9.21 -3.27 -1.08
C TYR A 123 -9.72 -1.89 -0.69
N HIS A 124 -10.18 -1.09 -1.66
CA HIS A 124 -10.62 0.27 -1.41
C HIS A 124 -11.85 0.30 -0.50
N LEU A 125 -12.80 -0.61 -0.72
CA LEU A 125 -13.99 -0.75 0.12
C LEU A 125 -13.65 -1.20 1.54
N GLY A 126 -12.73 -2.15 1.70
CA GLY A 126 -12.30 -2.63 3.01
C GLY A 126 -11.52 -1.59 3.81
N VAL A 127 -10.76 -0.73 3.13
CA VAL A 127 -9.89 0.27 3.77
C VAL A 127 -10.62 1.62 3.98
N ALA A 128 -11.65 1.93 3.20
CA ALA A 128 -12.42 3.18 3.31
C ALA A 128 -12.94 3.51 4.72
N PRO A 129 -13.48 2.57 5.53
CA PRO A 129 -13.87 2.86 6.90
C PRO A 129 -12.70 3.32 7.77
N VAL A 130 -11.50 2.74 7.56
CA VAL A 130 -10.28 3.17 8.25
C VAL A 130 -9.95 4.59 7.85
N ALA A 131 -9.98 4.91 6.56
CA ALA A 131 -9.71 6.27 6.08
C ALA A 131 -10.71 7.31 6.60
N ALA A 132 -11.98 6.93 6.80
CA ALA A 132 -12.99 7.79 7.42
C ALA A 132 -12.60 8.17 8.87
N LEU A 133 -12.08 7.20 9.65
CA LEU A 133 -11.61 7.43 11.02
C LEU A 133 -10.33 8.29 11.07
N LEU A 134 -9.51 8.22 10.02
CA LEU A 134 -8.26 8.96 9.92
C LEU A 134 -8.42 10.39 9.36
N ALA A 135 -9.60 10.75 8.83
CA ALA A 135 -9.86 12.04 8.20
C ALA A 135 -9.43 13.29 9.00
N PRO A 136 -9.54 13.32 10.35
CA PRO A 136 -9.09 14.48 11.14
C PRO A 136 -7.57 14.65 11.20
N LEU A 137 -6.79 13.65 10.82
CA LEU A 137 -5.33 13.67 10.90
C LEU A 137 -4.71 14.38 9.70
N PRO A 138 -3.48 14.91 9.82
CA PRO A 138 -2.73 15.43 8.68
C PRO A 138 -2.59 14.40 7.56
N LEU A 139 -2.64 14.82 6.29
CA LEU A 139 -2.58 13.92 5.12
C LEU A 139 -1.43 12.91 5.22
N THR A 140 -0.23 13.36 5.57
CA THR A 140 0.96 12.49 5.72
C THR A 140 0.73 11.36 6.74
N ALA A 141 0.07 11.66 7.87
CA ALA A 141 -0.26 10.67 8.87
C ALA A 141 -1.30 9.67 8.36
N GLN A 142 -2.31 10.14 7.62
CA GLN A 142 -3.29 9.26 6.97
C GLN A 142 -2.58 8.26 6.04
N VAL A 143 -1.67 8.74 5.18
CA VAL A 143 -0.94 7.87 4.25
C VAL A 143 -0.14 6.79 4.97
N TYR A 144 0.67 7.15 5.98
CA TYR A 144 1.46 6.15 6.70
C TYR A 144 0.61 5.14 7.47
N LEU A 145 -0.52 5.57 8.05
CA LEU A 145 -1.44 4.68 8.75
C LEU A 145 -2.19 3.75 7.78
N LEU A 146 -2.51 4.21 6.57
CA LEU A 146 -3.07 3.35 5.52
C LEU A 146 -2.03 2.37 4.96
N ARG A 147 -0.77 2.79 4.79
CA ARG A 147 0.35 1.89 4.47
C ARG A 147 0.52 0.79 5.52
N LEU A 148 0.32 1.12 6.79
CA LEU A 148 0.37 0.13 7.87
C LEU A 148 -0.69 -0.97 7.67
N VAL A 149 -1.88 -0.64 7.14
CA VAL A 149 -2.89 -1.64 6.79
C VAL A 149 -2.33 -2.61 5.74
N SER A 150 -1.69 -2.11 4.68
CA SER A 150 -1.03 -2.96 3.68
C SER A 150 0.06 -3.85 4.30
N VAL A 151 0.90 -3.31 5.19
CA VAL A 151 1.95 -4.08 5.88
C VAL A 151 1.36 -5.20 6.75
N LEU A 152 0.22 -4.96 7.41
CA LEU A 152 -0.48 -5.99 8.18
C LEU A 152 -1.05 -7.09 7.26
N LEU A 153 -1.56 -6.73 6.08
CA LEU A 153 -1.98 -7.70 5.07
C LEU A 153 -0.78 -8.53 4.57
N ALA A 154 0.36 -7.89 4.30
CA ALA A 154 1.61 -8.56 3.90
C ALA A 154 2.10 -9.56 4.96
N ALA A 155 1.96 -9.23 6.24
CA ALA A 155 2.27 -10.14 7.33
C ALA A 155 1.39 -11.40 7.32
N GLY A 156 0.10 -11.25 6.99
CA GLY A 156 -0.79 -12.40 6.83
C GLY A 156 -0.54 -13.19 5.54
N VAL A 157 -0.11 -12.55 4.44
CA VAL A 157 0.39 -13.24 3.24
C VAL A 157 1.53 -14.19 3.62
N VAL A 158 2.55 -13.69 4.33
CA VAL A 158 3.68 -14.52 4.76
C VAL A 158 3.23 -15.63 5.72
N ALA A 159 2.26 -15.36 6.59
CA ALA A 159 1.71 -16.37 7.49
C ALA A 159 0.89 -17.45 6.76
N ALA A 160 0.16 -17.09 5.71
CA ALA A 160 -0.55 -18.02 4.83
C ALA A 160 0.45 -18.85 4.02
N ALA A 161 1.42 -18.20 3.37
CA ALA A 161 2.50 -18.88 2.63
C ALA A 161 3.24 -19.91 3.50
N TRP A 162 3.58 -19.56 4.74
CA TRP A 162 4.19 -20.50 5.69
C TRP A 162 3.32 -21.74 5.89
N ARG A 163 2.01 -21.57 6.10
CA ARG A 163 1.07 -22.69 6.27
C ARG A 163 0.97 -23.51 4.99
N THR A 164 0.82 -22.89 3.83
CA THR A 164 0.76 -23.56 2.53
C THR A 164 2.00 -24.44 2.31
N PHE A 165 3.21 -23.89 2.47
CA PHE A 165 4.43 -24.68 2.29
C PHE A 165 4.61 -25.76 3.36
N ARG A 166 4.11 -25.56 4.58
CA ARG A 166 4.09 -26.60 5.61
C ARG A 166 3.09 -27.72 5.33
N MET A 167 2.04 -27.47 4.56
CA MET A 167 1.11 -28.50 4.09
C MET A 167 1.66 -29.28 2.90
N VAL A 168 2.31 -28.60 1.95
CA VAL A 168 2.91 -29.23 0.76
C VAL A 168 4.18 -30.01 1.11
N PHE A 169 5.03 -29.50 2.02
CA PHE A 169 6.29 -30.11 2.41
C PHE A 169 6.39 -30.32 3.94
N PRO A 170 5.56 -31.20 4.52
CA PRO A 170 5.45 -31.36 5.98
C PRO A 170 6.77 -31.78 6.64
N ASP A 171 7.55 -32.64 5.99
CA ASP A 171 8.80 -33.19 6.52
C ASP A 171 10.03 -32.30 6.27
N ARG A 172 9.88 -31.22 5.50
CA ARG A 172 10.98 -30.32 5.11
C ARG A 172 10.69 -28.87 5.48
N PRO A 173 10.68 -28.50 6.77
CA PRO A 173 10.42 -27.12 7.23
C PRO A 173 11.36 -26.08 6.65
N VAL A 174 12.59 -26.50 6.28
CA VAL A 174 13.58 -25.63 5.65
C VAL A 174 13.08 -25.08 4.30
N ILE A 175 12.29 -25.85 3.54
CA ILE A 175 11.70 -25.38 2.27
C ILE A 175 10.71 -24.25 2.55
N ALA A 176 9.80 -24.43 3.52
CA ALA A 176 8.84 -23.40 3.91
C ALA A 176 9.55 -22.13 4.40
N LEU A 177 10.60 -22.27 5.21
CA LEU A 177 11.37 -21.14 5.71
C LEU A 177 12.07 -20.40 4.56
N SER A 178 12.69 -21.13 3.63
CA SER A 178 13.42 -20.54 2.50
C SER A 178 12.48 -19.83 1.53
N ALA A 179 11.32 -20.41 1.24
CA ALA A 179 10.32 -19.79 0.38
C ALA A 179 9.73 -18.51 1.00
N CYS A 180 9.36 -18.55 2.29
CA CYS A 180 8.90 -17.35 3.00
C CYS A 180 10.00 -16.28 3.12
N ALA A 181 11.25 -16.68 3.34
CA ALA A 181 12.38 -15.76 3.35
C ALA A 181 12.57 -15.10 1.98
N PHE A 182 12.45 -15.85 0.88
CA PHE A 182 12.52 -15.30 -0.47
C PHE A 182 11.45 -14.23 -0.71
N ILE A 183 10.19 -14.50 -0.35
CA ILE A 183 9.08 -13.55 -0.45
C ILE A 183 9.39 -12.29 0.38
N LEU A 184 9.72 -12.48 1.66
CA LEU A 184 9.98 -11.40 2.62
C LEU A 184 11.14 -10.49 2.19
N PHE A 185 12.22 -11.07 1.66
CA PHE A 185 13.43 -10.35 1.29
C PHE A 185 13.43 -9.87 -0.17
N TRP A 186 12.39 -10.14 -0.96
CA TRP A 186 12.24 -9.58 -2.30
C TRP A 186 11.95 -8.07 -2.21
N PRO A 187 12.89 -7.18 -2.57
CA PRO A 187 12.76 -5.74 -2.26
C PRO A 187 11.53 -5.09 -2.89
N MET A 188 11.22 -5.48 -4.13
CA MET A 188 10.04 -4.96 -4.84
C MET A 188 8.74 -5.38 -4.14
N HIS A 189 8.66 -6.61 -3.61
CA HIS A 189 7.47 -7.09 -2.90
C HIS A 189 7.25 -6.29 -1.63
N THR A 190 8.32 -6.10 -0.84
CA THR A 190 8.25 -5.25 0.36
C THR A 190 7.83 -3.82 0.00
N HIS A 191 8.35 -3.25 -1.08
CA HIS A 191 8.01 -1.89 -1.50
C HIS A 191 6.54 -1.73 -1.88
N VAL A 192 6.00 -2.64 -2.68
CA VAL A 192 4.58 -2.62 -3.09
C VAL A 192 3.67 -2.83 -1.88
N THR A 193 3.96 -3.84 -1.05
CA THR A 193 3.15 -4.17 0.13
C THR A 193 3.30 -3.20 1.30
N ALA A 194 4.31 -2.33 1.28
CA ALA A 194 4.47 -1.21 2.20
C ALA A 194 3.84 0.10 1.67
N SER A 195 3.20 0.07 0.51
CA SER A 195 2.48 1.19 -0.12
C SER A 195 0.95 0.97 -0.04
N ILE A 196 0.16 2.03 -0.25
CA ILE A 196 -1.30 1.90 -0.39
C ILE A 196 -1.58 1.29 -1.77
N ASN A 197 -1.89 -0.01 -1.81
CA ASN A 197 -2.00 -0.76 -3.06
C ASN A 197 -2.94 -1.98 -2.91
N SER A 198 -3.81 -2.18 -3.90
CA SER A 198 -4.79 -3.27 -3.95
C SER A 198 -4.22 -4.67 -4.15
N ASP A 199 -3.05 -4.80 -4.77
CA ASP A 199 -2.34 -6.06 -5.02
C ASP A 199 -2.07 -6.80 -3.71
N THR A 200 -1.81 -6.06 -2.63
CA THR A 200 -1.54 -6.65 -1.31
C THR A 200 -2.74 -7.44 -0.78
N LEU A 201 -3.96 -6.92 -0.94
CA LEU A 201 -5.16 -7.67 -0.56
C LEU A 201 -5.44 -8.81 -1.53
N ALA A 202 -5.21 -8.61 -2.83
CA ALA A 202 -5.36 -9.67 -3.82
C ALA A 202 -4.44 -10.86 -3.51
N GLU A 203 -3.18 -10.60 -3.17
CA GLU A 203 -2.21 -11.59 -2.75
C GLU A 203 -2.62 -12.29 -1.46
N MET A 204 -3.14 -11.56 -0.46
CA MET A 204 -3.68 -12.16 0.76
C MET A 204 -4.81 -13.13 0.45
N VAL A 205 -5.81 -12.70 -0.33
CA VAL A 205 -6.96 -13.53 -0.68
C VAL A 205 -6.52 -14.77 -1.46
N ALA A 206 -5.61 -14.61 -2.43
CA ALA A 206 -5.04 -15.72 -3.17
C ALA A 206 -4.28 -16.69 -2.26
N SER A 207 -3.50 -16.18 -1.31
CA SER A 207 -2.74 -16.99 -0.36
C SER A 207 -3.65 -17.75 0.60
N LEU A 208 -4.75 -17.13 1.05
CA LEU A 208 -5.76 -17.78 1.88
C LEU A 208 -6.55 -18.85 1.11
N PHE A 209 -6.81 -18.65 -0.17
CA PHE A 209 -7.46 -19.64 -1.02
C PHE A 209 -6.63 -20.93 -1.18
N MET A 210 -5.31 -20.84 -1.05
CA MET A 210 -4.40 -21.98 -1.10
C MET A 210 -4.32 -22.76 0.24
N LEU A 211 -5.07 -22.35 1.27
CA LEU A 211 -5.12 -23.04 2.57
C LEU A 211 -6.31 -24.00 2.65
#